data_AF-A0A2E0QYB5-F1
#
_entry.id   AF-A0A2E0QYB5-F1
#
_cell.length_a   1.000
_cell.length_b   1.000
_cell.length_c   1.000
_cell.angle_alpha   90.00
_cell.angle_beta   90.00
_cell.angle_gamma   90.00
#
_symmetry.space_group_name_H-M   'P 1'
#
loop_
_entity.id
_entity.type
_entity.pdbx_description
1 polymer ?
#
loop_
_entity_poly.entity_id
_entity_poly.type
_entity_poly.pdbx_seq_one_letter_code
_entity_poly.pdbx_strand_id
1 'polypeptide(L)'
;MRWFLIAILYYLPTIACSGERRIEVGEVDWKRDWEAGFVEAAETGKPVFVLFQEVPGCAGCQKFGREVLSHPQLVEAIETEFVPVVVYNNQPGKDAEILKKYREPAWNFQVVRFLDKEGKDIIERKDRVWSLQGIAARMVEALKAFGQDAPKYLRALAGSEVAAETGTAAFAMYCFWTGELRLGSIEGVLTTEAGWLDGREVTLVSFDREKLPFEELVGAAAQYDCADKVYALNEDDLTAARKSRLSVATLTDDYRRASDSDQKKQLQGTPFEELKLSPVQATKVNSFARTNPEAALEWLSPSQVATLRR
;
A
#
# COMPACT_ATOMS: atom_id res chain seq x y z
N MET A 1 69.88 2.88 3.08
CA MET A 1 68.84 3.27 4.06
C MET A 1 67.72 3.96 3.29
N ARG A 2 66.51 3.38 3.35
CA ARG A 2 65.32 3.76 2.57
C ARG A 2 64.77 5.13 2.98
N TRP A 3 64.46 5.97 2.00
CA TRP A 3 63.68 7.19 2.17
C TRP A 3 62.18 6.85 2.06
N PHE A 4 61.40 7.16 3.09
CA PHE A 4 59.93 7.03 3.08
C PHE A 4 59.33 8.39 2.71
N LEU A 5 58.65 8.46 1.57
CA LEU A 5 57.77 9.57 1.19
C LEU A 5 56.39 9.31 1.82
N ILE A 6 55.97 10.20 2.71
CA ILE A 6 54.61 10.21 3.26
C ILE A 6 53.74 11.07 2.35
N ALA A 7 52.83 10.45 1.61
CA ALA A 7 51.80 11.16 0.85
C ALA A 7 50.64 11.51 1.80
N ILE A 8 50.45 12.80 2.06
CA ILE A 8 49.31 13.32 2.81
C ILE A 8 48.13 13.46 1.83
N LEU A 9 47.18 12.54 1.93
CA LEU A 9 45.90 12.63 1.21
C LEU A 9 45.02 13.68 1.90
N TYR A 10 44.77 14.80 1.24
CA TYR A 10 43.78 15.78 1.68
C TYR A 10 42.37 15.21 1.43
N TYR A 11 41.69 14.84 2.51
CA TYR A 11 40.26 14.55 2.49
C TYR A 11 39.51 15.88 2.38
N LEU A 12 39.03 16.21 1.18
CA LEU A 12 38.07 17.30 0.99
C LEU A 12 36.70 16.81 1.45
N PRO A 13 36.04 17.47 2.43
CA PRO A 13 34.68 17.14 2.78
C PRO A 13 33.78 17.50 1.60
N THR A 14 33.08 16.51 1.05
CA THR A 14 31.97 16.74 0.12
C THR A 14 30.90 17.51 0.88
N ILE A 15 30.77 18.80 0.62
CA ILE A 15 29.64 19.62 1.05
C ILE A 15 28.43 19.04 0.34
N ALA A 16 27.64 18.23 1.05
CA ALA A 16 26.31 17.87 0.64
C ALA A 16 25.50 19.16 0.58
N CYS A 17 25.18 19.61 -0.64
CA CYS A 17 24.32 20.74 -0.86
C CYS A 17 22.89 20.30 -0.45
N SER A 18 22.50 20.60 0.79
CA SER A 18 21.12 20.38 1.25
C SER A 18 20.23 21.39 0.53
N GLY A 19 19.77 21.06 -0.68
CA GLY A 19 18.74 21.82 -1.35
C GLY A 19 17.51 21.92 -0.44
N GLU A 20 16.91 23.11 -0.36
CA GLU A 20 15.66 23.32 0.38
C GLU A 20 14.63 22.28 -0.04
N ARG A 21 14.26 21.38 0.88
CA ARG A 21 13.27 20.34 0.62
C ARG A 21 11.92 21.00 0.33
N ARG A 22 11.44 20.83 -0.91
CA ARG A 22 10.19 21.44 -1.39
C ARG A 22 9.01 20.60 -0.94
N ILE A 23 8.01 21.25 -0.34
CA ILE A 23 6.88 20.56 0.27
C ILE A 23 6.02 19.81 -0.75
N GLU A 24 6.00 20.28 -2.01
CA GLU A 24 5.22 19.73 -3.11
C GLU A 24 5.70 18.35 -3.58
N VAL A 25 6.96 18.03 -3.30
CA VAL A 25 7.57 16.74 -3.68
C VAL A 25 7.70 15.79 -2.49
N GLY A 26 7.31 16.22 -1.28
CA GLY A 26 7.29 15.38 -0.08
C GLY A 26 8.68 15.02 0.44
N GLU A 27 8.83 13.79 0.94
CA GLU A 27 10.05 13.30 1.61
C GLU A 27 10.87 12.31 0.79
N VAL A 28 10.41 11.94 -0.41
CA VAL A 28 11.14 11.08 -1.35
C VAL A 28 12.46 11.74 -1.79
N ASP A 29 13.53 10.96 -1.86
CA ASP A 29 14.83 11.38 -2.38
C ASP A 29 14.83 11.45 -3.92
N TRP A 30 14.34 12.56 -4.45
CA TRP A 30 14.16 12.74 -5.88
C TRP A 30 15.44 13.04 -6.65
N LYS A 31 15.61 12.37 -7.78
CA LYS A 31 16.57 12.77 -8.81
C LYS A 31 15.99 13.87 -9.69
N ARG A 32 16.80 14.91 -9.94
CA ARG A 32 16.51 15.99 -10.89
C ARG A 32 17.17 15.80 -12.25
N ASP A 33 18.21 14.98 -12.31
CA ASP A 33 18.86 14.61 -13.56
C ASP A 33 18.09 13.44 -14.19
N TRP A 34 17.40 13.75 -15.30
CA TRP A 34 16.60 12.80 -16.05
C TRP A 34 17.47 11.64 -16.56
N GLU A 35 18.56 11.95 -17.27
CA GLU A 35 19.41 10.94 -17.89
C GLU A 35 20.05 10.01 -16.85
N ALA A 36 20.55 10.57 -15.75
CA ALA A 36 21.14 9.79 -14.67
C ALA A 36 20.14 8.82 -14.03
N GLY A 37 18.86 9.21 -13.92
CA GLY A 37 17.80 8.33 -13.42
C GLY A 37 17.62 7.06 -14.27
N PHE A 38 17.68 7.17 -15.59
CA PHE A 38 17.55 6.00 -16.48
C PHE A 38 18.81 5.13 -16.52
N VAL A 39 19.99 5.72 -16.33
CA VAL A 39 21.22 4.95 -16.13
C VAL A 39 21.11 4.09 -14.88
N GLU A 40 20.70 4.67 -13.75
CA GLU A 40 20.49 3.92 -12.52
C GLU A 40 19.43 2.83 -12.67
N ALA A 41 18.31 3.14 -13.34
CA ALA A 41 17.25 2.16 -13.60
C ALA A 41 17.76 0.93 -14.38
N ALA A 42 18.64 1.15 -15.36
CA ALA A 42 19.27 0.08 -16.11
C ALA A 42 20.26 -0.73 -15.26
N GLU A 43 20.99 -0.10 -14.35
CA GLU A 43 21.95 -0.75 -13.46
C GLU A 43 21.28 -1.57 -12.35
N THR A 44 20.20 -1.04 -11.75
CA THR A 44 19.49 -1.69 -10.65
C THR A 44 18.39 -2.63 -11.12
N GLY A 45 18.00 -2.57 -12.39
CA GLY A 45 16.85 -3.33 -12.93
C GLY A 45 15.52 -2.89 -12.34
N LYS A 46 15.40 -1.63 -11.89
CA LYS A 46 14.17 -1.08 -11.31
C LYS A 46 13.42 -0.22 -12.34
N PRO A 47 12.09 -0.19 -12.32
CA PRO A 47 11.32 0.78 -13.08
C PRO A 47 11.53 2.20 -12.52
N VAL A 48 11.23 3.22 -13.34
CA VAL A 48 11.34 4.63 -12.94
C VAL A 48 9.99 5.16 -12.49
N PHE A 49 9.93 5.72 -11.28
CA PHE A 49 8.79 6.50 -10.79
C PHE A 49 9.04 7.96 -11.16
N VAL A 50 8.25 8.51 -12.08
CA VAL A 50 8.38 9.91 -12.50
C VAL A 50 7.23 10.74 -11.97
N LEU A 51 7.57 11.77 -11.19
CA LEU A 51 6.64 12.80 -10.75
C LEU A 51 6.78 14.05 -11.62
N PHE A 52 5.70 14.46 -12.28
CA PHE A 52 5.58 15.79 -12.90
C PHE A 52 4.84 16.71 -11.93
N GLN A 53 5.51 17.73 -11.41
CA GLN A 53 4.96 18.55 -10.33
C GLN A 53 5.28 20.03 -10.48
N GLU A 54 4.32 20.88 -10.12
CA GLU A 54 4.52 22.32 -10.06
C GLU A 54 5.36 22.67 -8.81
N VAL A 55 6.50 23.35 -8.99
CA VAL A 55 7.38 23.74 -7.88
C VAL A 55 7.93 25.17 -8.07
N PRO A 56 7.67 26.10 -7.13
CA PRO A 56 6.67 26.01 -6.06
C PRO A 56 5.26 25.83 -6.65
N GLY A 57 4.39 25.11 -5.95
CA GLY A 57 3.08 24.70 -6.46
C GLY A 57 1.91 25.21 -5.63
N CYS A 58 0.70 25.08 -6.19
CA CYS A 58 -0.53 25.46 -5.51
C CYS A 58 -0.80 24.64 -4.23
N ALA A 59 -1.82 25.01 -3.46
CA ALA A 59 -2.20 24.31 -2.23
C ALA A 59 -2.47 22.80 -2.44
N GLY A 60 -2.98 22.41 -3.62
CA GLY A 60 -3.17 21.01 -4.00
C GLY A 60 -1.84 20.25 -4.13
N CYS A 61 -0.84 20.86 -4.78
CA CYS A 61 0.51 20.30 -4.93
C CYS A 61 1.18 20.10 -3.57
N GLN A 62 1.08 21.10 -2.69
CA GLN A 62 1.64 21.03 -1.33
C GLN A 62 0.91 19.99 -0.46
N LYS A 63 -0.42 19.87 -0.61
CA LYS A 63 -1.20 18.85 0.10
C LYS A 63 -0.79 17.45 -0.33
N PHE A 64 -0.67 17.21 -1.63
CA PHE A 64 -0.21 15.93 -2.17
C PHE A 64 1.18 15.57 -1.66
N GLY A 65 2.12 16.52 -1.69
CA GLY A 65 3.45 16.32 -1.14
C GLY A 65 3.44 15.93 0.34
N ARG A 66 2.69 16.66 1.19
CA ARG A 66 2.58 16.37 2.63
C ARG A 66 1.85 15.07 2.98
N GLU A 67 0.76 14.75 2.29
CA GLU A 67 -0.15 13.67 2.71
C GLU A 67 0.16 12.35 2.00
N VAL A 68 0.72 12.41 0.80
CA VAL A 68 1.01 11.23 -0.04
C VAL A 68 2.51 10.99 -0.13
N LEU A 69 3.27 11.95 -0.66
CA LEU A 69 4.71 11.79 -0.89
C LEU A 69 5.57 11.94 0.37
N SER A 70 4.95 12.14 1.53
CA SER A 70 5.60 12.08 2.85
C SER A 70 5.06 10.93 3.70
N HIS A 71 4.21 10.06 3.17
CA HIS A 71 3.76 8.87 3.90
C HIS A 71 4.93 7.86 4.00
N PRO A 72 5.39 7.47 5.20
CA PRO A 72 6.65 6.72 5.36
C PRO A 72 6.72 5.44 4.54
N GLN A 73 5.64 4.64 4.53
CA GLN A 73 5.61 3.39 3.77
C GLN A 73 5.60 3.61 2.25
N LEU A 74 5.03 4.73 1.78
CA LEU A 74 5.00 5.03 0.34
C LEU A 74 6.36 5.53 -0.11
N VAL A 75 6.98 6.42 0.66
CA VAL A 75 8.36 6.90 0.42
C VAL A 75 9.31 5.72 0.34
N GLU A 76 9.26 4.83 1.33
CA GLU A 76 10.06 3.62 1.37
C GLU A 76 9.85 2.76 0.12
N ALA A 77 8.59 2.49 -0.27
CA ALA A 77 8.32 1.72 -1.48
C ALA A 77 8.78 2.41 -2.78
N ILE A 78 8.70 3.74 -2.87
CA ILE A 78 9.20 4.49 -4.03
C ILE A 78 10.72 4.31 -4.14
N GLU A 79 11.44 4.42 -3.03
CA GLU A 79 12.91 4.37 -3.02
C GLU A 79 13.46 2.94 -3.11
N THR A 80 12.74 1.94 -2.61
CA THR A 80 13.17 0.54 -2.67
C THR A 80 12.78 -0.14 -3.97
N GLU A 81 11.59 0.14 -4.51
CA GLU A 81 11.06 -0.58 -5.68
C GLU A 81 11.26 0.19 -7.00
N PHE A 82 11.51 1.50 -6.95
CA PHE A 82 11.66 2.34 -8.15
C PHE A 82 12.93 3.18 -8.11
N VAL A 83 13.25 3.79 -9.25
CA VAL A 83 14.14 4.96 -9.30
C VAL A 83 13.28 6.23 -9.31
N PRO A 84 13.30 7.06 -8.24
CA PRO A 84 12.50 8.28 -8.17
C PRO A 84 13.13 9.43 -8.98
N VAL A 85 12.38 9.94 -9.96
CA VAL A 85 12.74 11.11 -10.76
C VAL A 85 11.61 12.14 -10.67
N VAL A 86 11.95 13.41 -10.46
CA VAL A 86 10.98 14.50 -10.50
C VAL A 86 11.29 15.44 -11.64
N VAL A 87 10.24 15.90 -12.32
CA VAL A 87 10.24 16.90 -13.39
C VAL A 87 9.38 18.07 -12.92
N TYR A 88 9.93 19.28 -12.93
CA TYR A 88 9.19 20.46 -12.52
C TYR A 88 8.37 20.99 -13.69
N ASN A 89 7.04 20.87 -13.61
CA ASN A 89 6.17 21.09 -14.76
C ASN A 89 5.94 22.59 -15.10
N ASN A 90 6.60 23.50 -14.40
CA ASN A 90 6.50 24.94 -14.56
C ASN A 90 7.85 25.61 -14.84
N GLN A 91 8.91 24.82 -15.09
CA GLN A 91 10.25 25.32 -15.37
C GLN A 91 10.62 25.23 -16.86
N PRO A 92 11.35 26.22 -17.40
CA PRO A 92 11.88 26.16 -18.76
C PRO A 92 13.06 25.17 -18.86
N GLY A 93 13.60 24.99 -20.07
CA GLY A 93 14.79 24.17 -20.32
C GLY A 93 14.46 22.67 -20.34
N LYS A 94 15.34 21.85 -19.73
CA LYS A 94 15.24 20.38 -19.76
C LYS A 94 13.88 19.86 -19.29
N ASP A 95 13.32 20.43 -18.21
CA ASP A 95 11.98 20.01 -17.72
C ASP A 95 10.92 20.20 -18.81
N ALA A 96 10.90 21.36 -19.50
CA ALA A 96 9.96 21.64 -20.58
C ALA A 96 10.15 20.72 -21.81
N GLU A 97 11.39 20.33 -22.12
CA GLU A 97 11.68 19.34 -23.17
C GLU A 97 11.08 17.97 -22.84
N ILE A 98 11.19 17.54 -21.57
CA ILE A 98 10.62 16.28 -21.08
C ILE A 98 9.08 16.34 -21.10
N LEU A 99 8.47 17.45 -20.65
CA LEU A 99 7.02 17.66 -20.76
C LEU A 99 6.54 17.47 -22.20
N LYS A 100 7.24 18.07 -23.16
CA LYS A 100 6.93 17.93 -24.59
C LYS A 100 7.06 16.48 -25.08
N LYS A 101 8.09 15.76 -24.63
CA LYS A 101 8.29 14.33 -24.95
C LYS A 101 7.11 13.47 -24.51
N TYR A 102 6.63 13.67 -23.29
CA TYR A 102 5.52 12.89 -22.71
C TYR A 102 4.14 13.49 -22.96
N ARG A 103 4.07 14.65 -23.62
CA ARG A 103 2.84 15.44 -23.81
C ARG A 103 2.15 15.78 -22.50
N GLU A 104 2.93 16.05 -21.46
CA GLU A 104 2.40 16.53 -20.19
C GLU A 104 2.19 18.05 -20.24
N PRO A 105 1.07 18.55 -19.69
CA PRO A 105 0.82 19.97 -19.62
C PRO A 105 1.74 20.66 -18.61
N ALA A 106 2.16 21.87 -18.94
CA ALA A 106 2.81 22.76 -17.98
C ALA A 106 1.78 23.40 -17.05
N TRP A 107 2.20 23.80 -15.84
CA TRP A 107 1.33 24.46 -14.85
C TRP A 107 0.04 23.69 -14.54
N ASN A 108 0.15 22.36 -14.44
CA ASN A 108 -0.97 21.48 -14.11
C ASN A 108 -0.76 20.81 -12.74
N PHE A 109 -1.80 20.13 -12.26
CA PHE A 109 -1.72 19.24 -11.10
C PHE A 109 -0.70 18.12 -11.30
N GLN A 110 -0.27 17.54 -10.17
CA GLN A 110 0.65 16.42 -10.13
C GLN A 110 0.19 15.25 -11.02
N VAL A 111 1.14 14.73 -11.80
CA VAL A 111 0.96 13.51 -12.61
C VAL A 111 2.12 12.58 -12.31
N VAL A 112 1.80 11.31 -12.08
CA VAL A 112 2.79 10.25 -11.88
C VAL A 112 2.79 9.33 -13.09
N ARG A 113 3.99 9.01 -13.59
CA ARG A 113 4.22 7.99 -14.62
C ARG A 113 5.17 6.92 -14.11
N PHE A 114 5.02 5.73 -14.65
CA PHE A 114 5.86 4.57 -14.37
C PHE A 114 6.51 4.14 -15.68
N LEU A 115 7.82 4.29 -15.78
CA LEU A 115 8.55 4.11 -17.03
C LEU A 115 9.54 2.96 -16.94
N ASP A 116 9.73 2.24 -18.04
CA ASP A 116 10.83 1.28 -18.19
C ASP A 116 12.17 2.00 -18.40
N LYS A 117 13.26 1.26 -18.49
CA LYS A 117 14.61 1.82 -18.68
C LYS A 117 14.80 2.52 -20.03
N GLU A 118 13.92 2.27 -21.01
CA GLU A 118 13.87 2.96 -22.30
C GLU A 118 13.02 4.25 -22.25
N GLY A 119 12.36 4.52 -21.12
CA GLY A 119 11.51 5.70 -20.93
C GLY A 119 10.11 5.55 -21.52
N LYS A 120 9.63 4.32 -21.76
CA LYS A 120 8.27 4.04 -22.19
C LYS A 120 7.38 3.74 -20.99
N ASP A 121 6.12 4.16 -21.06
CA ASP A 121 5.14 3.85 -20.01
C ASP A 121 4.94 2.33 -19.86
N ILE A 122 5.08 1.84 -18.63
CA ILE A 122 4.83 0.45 -18.24
C ILE A 122 3.32 0.20 -18.15
N ILE A 123 2.59 1.17 -17.61
CA ILE A 123 1.12 1.18 -17.48
C ILE A 123 0.57 2.47 -18.07
N GLU A 124 -0.66 2.45 -18.58
CA GLU A 124 -1.27 3.60 -19.23
C GLU A 124 -1.36 4.82 -18.31
N ARG A 125 -0.97 6.00 -18.79
CA ARG A 125 -1.07 7.26 -18.04
C ARG A 125 -2.49 7.48 -17.51
N LYS A 126 -2.62 7.76 -16.21
CA LYS A 126 -3.90 8.11 -15.57
C LYS A 126 -3.79 9.43 -14.83
N ASP A 127 -4.71 10.34 -15.11
CA ASP A 127 -4.80 11.64 -14.43
C ASP A 127 -5.58 11.53 -13.12
N ARG A 128 -5.46 12.55 -12.27
CA ARG A 128 -6.24 12.72 -11.03
C ARG A 128 -6.08 11.60 -9.99
N VAL A 129 -4.92 10.94 -9.99
CA VAL A 129 -4.56 9.95 -8.98
C VAL A 129 -3.78 10.64 -7.87
N TRP A 130 -4.50 11.11 -6.84
CA TRP A 130 -3.94 12.00 -5.81
C TRP A 130 -4.13 11.48 -4.38
N SER A 131 -4.61 10.26 -4.21
CA SER A 131 -4.71 9.59 -2.91
C SER A 131 -3.52 8.68 -2.67
N LEU A 132 -3.22 8.42 -1.40
CA LEU A 132 -2.20 7.47 -0.97
C LEU A 132 -2.46 6.06 -1.55
N GLN A 133 -3.69 5.57 -1.39
CA GLN A 133 -4.11 4.27 -1.87
C GLN A 133 -4.05 4.19 -3.40
N GLY A 134 -4.45 5.27 -4.09
CA GLY A 134 -4.43 5.33 -5.55
C GLY A 134 -3.00 5.30 -6.13
N ILE A 135 -2.06 6.02 -5.53
CA ILE A 135 -0.65 5.94 -5.95
C ILE A 135 -0.07 4.56 -5.63
N ALA A 136 -0.33 4.01 -4.44
CA ALA A 136 0.12 2.68 -4.07
C ALA A 136 -0.43 1.60 -5.02
N ALA A 137 -1.71 1.67 -5.40
CA ALA A 137 -2.32 0.74 -6.34
C ALA A 137 -1.66 0.79 -7.72
N ARG A 138 -1.34 1.99 -8.21
CA ARG A 138 -0.62 2.14 -9.48
C ARG A 138 0.83 1.68 -9.41
N MET A 139 1.49 1.81 -8.26
CA MET A 139 2.81 1.20 -8.06
C MET A 139 2.72 -0.33 -8.13
N VAL A 140 1.69 -0.94 -7.50
CA VAL A 140 1.46 -2.39 -7.57
C VAL A 140 1.19 -2.84 -9.01
N GLU A 141 0.35 -2.10 -9.74
CA GLU A 141 0.03 -2.36 -11.15
C GLU A 141 1.30 -2.28 -12.02
N ALA A 142 2.11 -1.24 -11.82
CA ALA A 142 3.36 -1.04 -12.56
C ALA A 142 4.38 -2.15 -12.29
N LEU A 143 4.60 -2.53 -11.02
CA LEU A 143 5.53 -3.62 -10.68
C LEU A 143 5.08 -4.93 -11.32
N LYS A 144 3.78 -5.26 -11.23
CA LYS A 144 3.22 -6.46 -11.86
C LYS A 144 3.43 -6.46 -13.38
N ALA A 145 3.13 -5.36 -14.05
CA ALA A 145 3.33 -5.20 -15.50
C ALA A 145 4.82 -5.24 -15.90
N PHE A 146 5.70 -4.84 -14.99
CA PHE A 146 7.15 -4.92 -15.15
C PHE A 146 7.73 -6.32 -14.82
N GLY A 147 6.90 -7.27 -14.37
CA GLY A 147 7.31 -8.63 -14.02
C GLY A 147 7.93 -8.76 -12.62
N GLN A 148 7.67 -7.81 -11.73
CA GLN A 148 8.09 -7.81 -10.33
C GLN A 148 6.90 -7.93 -9.40
N ASP A 149 7.06 -8.69 -8.32
CA ASP A 149 6.03 -8.79 -7.28
C ASP A 149 6.09 -7.60 -6.34
N ALA A 150 4.97 -6.90 -6.17
CA ALA A 150 4.88 -5.83 -5.19
C ALA A 150 4.99 -6.38 -3.75
N PRO A 151 5.77 -5.73 -2.86
CA PRO A 151 5.82 -6.08 -1.45
C PRO A 151 4.42 -6.12 -0.81
N LYS A 152 4.20 -7.03 0.14
CA LYS A 152 2.89 -7.19 0.81
C LYS A 152 2.43 -5.91 1.51
N TYR A 153 3.33 -5.16 2.14
CA TYR A 153 2.99 -3.89 2.78
C TYR A 153 2.52 -2.83 1.77
N LEU A 154 3.10 -2.78 0.56
CA LEU A 154 2.67 -1.87 -0.51
C LEU A 154 1.28 -2.25 -1.02
N ARG A 155 1.02 -3.56 -1.21
CA ARG A 155 -0.33 -4.06 -1.54
C ARG A 155 -1.34 -3.74 -0.44
N ALA A 156 -0.95 -3.89 0.82
CA ALA A 156 -1.79 -3.55 1.96
C ALA A 156 -2.04 -2.03 2.11
N LEU A 157 -1.10 -1.19 1.66
CA LEU A 157 -1.27 0.25 1.61
C LEU A 157 -2.26 0.67 0.51
N ALA A 158 -2.23 -0.03 -0.62
CA ALA A 158 -3.20 0.17 -1.71
C ALA A 158 -4.63 -0.27 -1.32
N GLY A 159 -4.76 -1.23 -0.42
CA GLY A 159 -6.06 -1.61 0.16
C GLY A 159 -7.02 -2.21 -0.87
N SER A 160 -8.24 -1.70 -0.95
CA SER A 160 -9.23 -2.15 -1.94
C SER A 160 -8.95 -1.66 -3.36
N GLU A 161 -8.09 -0.66 -3.56
CA GLU A 161 -7.79 -0.12 -4.90
C GLU A 161 -7.05 -1.11 -5.81
N VAL A 162 -6.46 -2.17 -5.24
CA VAL A 162 -5.84 -3.27 -6.03
C VAL A 162 -6.82 -4.38 -6.40
N ALA A 163 -8.04 -4.37 -5.86
CA ALA A 163 -9.09 -5.32 -6.22
C ALA A 163 -9.95 -4.72 -7.33
N ALA A 164 -10.15 -5.43 -8.43
CA ALA A 164 -11.06 -4.99 -9.48
C ALA A 164 -12.51 -4.98 -8.98
N GLU A 165 -12.85 -5.95 -8.13
CA GLU A 165 -14.15 -6.08 -7.51
C GLU A 165 -14.00 -6.51 -6.05
N THR A 166 -14.70 -5.82 -5.16
CA THR A 166 -14.71 -6.15 -3.73
C THR A 166 -16.03 -6.79 -3.31
N GLY A 167 -15.94 -7.74 -2.39
CA GLY A 167 -17.08 -8.35 -1.73
C GLY A 167 -17.16 -7.91 -0.27
N THR A 168 -18.36 -8.03 0.31
CA THR A 168 -18.58 -7.79 1.73
C THR A 168 -19.59 -8.78 2.27
N ALA A 169 -19.27 -9.42 3.39
CA ALA A 169 -20.15 -10.34 4.09
C ALA A 169 -19.86 -10.32 5.59
N ALA A 170 -20.86 -10.60 6.41
CA ALA A 170 -20.68 -10.78 7.86
C ALA A 170 -20.89 -12.25 8.23
N PHE A 171 -20.02 -12.76 9.10
CA PHE A 171 -20.09 -14.13 9.60
C PHE A 171 -20.42 -14.09 11.08
N ALA A 172 -21.58 -14.64 11.48
CA ALA A 172 -21.94 -14.78 12.89
C ALA A 172 -21.33 -16.04 13.48
N MET A 173 -20.76 -15.88 14.66
CA MET A 173 -20.04 -16.92 15.38
C MET A 173 -20.07 -16.65 16.89
N TYR A 174 -19.44 -17.53 17.68
CA TYR A 174 -19.40 -17.37 19.14
C TYR A 174 -18.51 -16.20 19.61
N CYS A 175 -17.40 -15.95 18.92
CA CYS A 175 -16.44 -14.90 19.32
C CYS A 175 -15.84 -14.20 18.10
N PHE A 176 -16.15 -12.91 17.90
CA PHE A 176 -15.60 -12.15 16.77
C PHE A 176 -14.08 -11.96 16.83
N TRP A 177 -13.42 -12.11 17.99
CA TRP A 177 -11.96 -12.01 18.09
C TRP A 177 -11.28 -13.18 17.42
N THR A 178 -11.88 -14.37 17.55
CA THR A 178 -11.46 -15.56 16.80
C THR A 178 -11.76 -15.37 15.32
N GLY A 179 -12.91 -14.79 14.98
CA GLY A 179 -13.27 -14.45 13.60
C GLY A 179 -12.26 -13.52 12.93
N GLU A 180 -11.93 -12.38 13.54
CA GLU A 180 -10.93 -11.44 13.01
C GLU A 180 -9.53 -12.08 12.87
N LEU A 181 -9.15 -12.96 13.82
CA LEU A 181 -7.89 -13.71 13.77
C LEU A 181 -7.87 -14.71 12.60
N ARG A 182 -8.94 -15.51 12.45
CA ARG A 182 -8.98 -16.62 11.48
C ARG A 182 -9.31 -16.15 10.09
N LEU A 183 -10.39 -15.39 9.93
CA LEU A 183 -10.83 -14.90 8.62
C LEU A 183 -9.85 -13.89 8.04
N GLY A 184 -9.23 -13.05 8.89
CA GLY A 184 -8.19 -12.13 8.45
C GLY A 184 -6.96 -12.82 7.84
N SER A 185 -6.68 -14.08 8.24
CA SER A 185 -5.53 -14.85 7.74
C SER A 185 -5.69 -15.35 6.31
N ILE A 186 -6.92 -15.37 5.78
CA ILE A 186 -7.23 -15.93 4.46
C ILE A 186 -6.68 -15.01 3.36
N GLU A 187 -5.93 -15.55 2.41
CA GLU A 187 -5.44 -14.81 1.23
C GLU A 187 -6.65 -14.28 0.43
N GLY A 188 -6.63 -13.01 0.03
CA GLY A 188 -7.77 -12.34 -0.61
C GLY A 188 -8.74 -11.63 0.36
N VAL A 189 -8.73 -11.93 1.66
CA VAL A 189 -9.40 -11.07 2.66
C VAL A 189 -8.59 -9.77 2.80
N LEU A 190 -9.28 -8.63 2.66
CA LEU A 190 -8.70 -7.30 2.75
C LEU A 190 -8.81 -6.77 4.17
N THR A 191 -10.03 -6.69 4.70
CA THR A 191 -10.27 -6.23 6.07
C THR A 191 -11.23 -7.13 6.83
N THR A 192 -11.07 -7.13 8.14
CA THR A 192 -12.07 -7.66 9.09
C THR A 192 -12.53 -6.54 10.01
N GLU A 193 -13.73 -6.66 10.59
CA GLU A 193 -14.22 -5.79 11.65
C GLU A 193 -15.12 -6.58 12.60
N ALA A 194 -14.86 -6.48 13.91
CA ALA A 194 -15.72 -7.04 14.93
C ALA A 194 -16.99 -6.21 15.09
N GLY A 195 -18.15 -6.87 15.18
CA GLY A 195 -19.43 -6.19 15.31
C GLY A 195 -20.56 -7.07 15.82
N TRP A 196 -21.75 -6.50 15.77
CA TRP A 196 -22.99 -7.10 16.23
C TRP A 196 -24.05 -7.01 15.13
N LEU A 197 -24.74 -8.10 14.89
CA LEU A 197 -25.89 -8.15 13.99
C LEU A 197 -26.86 -9.23 14.47
N ASP A 198 -28.17 -8.94 14.48
CA ASP A 198 -29.20 -9.91 14.86
C ASP A 198 -28.95 -10.54 16.26
N GLY A 199 -28.50 -9.70 17.21
CA GLY A 199 -28.17 -10.11 18.57
C GLY A 199 -26.95 -11.02 18.71
N ARG A 200 -26.11 -11.16 17.67
CA ARG A 200 -24.95 -12.06 17.62
C ARG A 200 -23.66 -11.28 17.40
N GLU A 201 -22.57 -11.84 17.89
CA GLU A 201 -21.24 -11.42 17.46
C GLU A 201 -21.03 -11.81 16.01
N VAL A 202 -20.50 -10.86 15.23
CA VAL A 202 -20.15 -11.06 13.83
C VAL A 202 -18.76 -10.52 13.52
N THR A 203 -18.11 -11.14 12.54
CA THR A 203 -16.97 -10.53 11.86
C THR A 203 -17.42 -10.11 10.46
N LEU A 204 -17.43 -8.80 10.22
CA LEU A 204 -17.61 -8.22 8.89
C LEU A 204 -16.30 -8.37 8.12
N VAL A 205 -16.36 -8.89 6.89
CA VAL A 205 -15.21 -9.17 6.05
C VAL A 205 -15.37 -8.42 4.74
N SER A 206 -14.35 -7.66 4.35
CA SER A 206 -14.17 -7.21 2.96
C SER A 206 -13.10 -8.06 2.28
N PHE A 207 -13.32 -8.41 1.02
CA PHE A 207 -12.43 -9.32 0.29
C PHE A 207 -12.35 -8.97 -1.20
N ASP A 208 -11.27 -9.38 -1.84
CA ASP A 208 -11.02 -9.29 -3.27
C ASP A 208 -11.67 -10.48 -3.98
N ARG A 209 -12.72 -10.25 -4.77
CA ARG A 209 -13.50 -11.31 -5.42
C ARG A 209 -12.72 -12.05 -6.51
N GLU A 210 -11.72 -11.41 -7.11
CA GLU A 210 -10.90 -12.07 -8.12
C GLU A 210 -9.94 -13.09 -7.50
N LYS A 211 -9.51 -12.83 -6.26
CA LYS A 211 -8.57 -13.70 -5.53
C LYS A 211 -9.26 -14.71 -4.64
N LEU A 212 -10.42 -14.36 -4.10
CA LEU A 212 -11.16 -15.17 -3.15
C LEU A 212 -12.64 -15.23 -3.56
N PRO A 213 -13.06 -16.28 -4.28
CA PRO A 213 -14.47 -16.52 -4.56
C PRO A 213 -15.29 -16.61 -3.27
N PHE A 214 -16.51 -16.09 -3.30
CA PHE A 214 -17.33 -16.01 -2.09
C PHE A 214 -17.63 -17.39 -1.48
N GLU A 215 -17.89 -18.42 -2.30
CA GLU A 215 -18.08 -19.78 -1.81
C GLU A 215 -16.86 -20.34 -1.07
N GLU A 216 -15.65 -19.97 -1.49
CA GLU A 216 -14.41 -20.38 -0.84
C GLU A 216 -14.27 -19.71 0.52
N LEU A 217 -14.57 -18.42 0.63
CA LEU A 217 -14.61 -17.72 1.90
C LEU A 217 -15.63 -18.33 2.87
N VAL A 218 -16.84 -18.65 2.38
CA VAL A 218 -17.88 -19.32 3.19
C VAL A 218 -17.42 -20.70 3.66
N GLY A 219 -16.78 -21.48 2.78
CA GLY A 219 -16.22 -22.79 3.11
C GLY A 219 -15.12 -22.71 4.17
N ALA A 220 -14.19 -21.76 4.02
CA ALA A 220 -13.13 -21.52 4.98
C ALA A 220 -13.67 -21.06 6.35
N ALA A 221 -14.67 -20.17 6.35
CA ALA A 221 -15.31 -19.72 7.58
C ALA A 221 -15.99 -20.87 8.33
N ALA A 222 -16.68 -21.77 7.63
CA ALA A 222 -17.25 -22.98 8.21
C ALA A 222 -16.17 -23.92 8.75
N GLN A 223 -15.06 -24.13 8.02
CA GLN A 223 -13.97 -25.00 8.45
C GLN A 223 -13.24 -24.49 9.70
N TYR A 224 -13.19 -23.17 9.91
CA TYR A 224 -12.60 -22.57 11.09
C TYR A 224 -13.56 -22.43 12.27
N ASP A 225 -14.79 -22.97 12.18
CA ASP A 225 -15.87 -22.73 13.15
C ASP A 225 -16.10 -21.23 13.40
N CYS A 226 -15.89 -20.42 12.36
CA CYS A 226 -16.04 -18.97 12.36
C CYS A 226 -17.32 -18.53 11.64
N ALA A 227 -18.27 -19.44 11.44
CA ALA A 227 -19.57 -19.11 10.89
C ALA A 227 -20.62 -20.18 11.24
N ASP A 228 -21.67 -19.78 11.96
CA ASP A 228 -22.93 -20.53 12.07
C ASP A 228 -24.02 -19.92 11.17
N LYS A 229 -23.88 -18.63 10.86
CA LYS A 229 -24.75 -17.88 9.96
C LYS A 229 -23.95 -16.87 9.13
N VAL A 230 -24.27 -16.76 7.84
CA VAL A 230 -23.65 -15.83 6.89
C VAL A 230 -24.66 -14.77 6.50
N TYR A 231 -24.21 -13.52 6.49
CA TYR A 231 -24.96 -12.37 6.01
C TYR A 231 -24.28 -11.81 4.76
N ALA A 232 -25.01 -11.72 3.66
CA ALA A 232 -24.49 -11.25 2.37
C ALA A 232 -25.33 -10.10 1.80
N LEU A 233 -24.72 -9.24 0.99
CA LEU A 233 -25.37 -8.02 0.47
C LEU A 233 -26.25 -8.27 -0.76
N ASN A 234 -25.81 -9.12 -1.69
CA ASN A 234 -26.46 -9.32 -2.99
C ASN A 234 -26.99 -10.75 -3.14
N GLU A 235 -27.92 -10.94 -4.09
CA GLU A 235 -28.57 -12.24 -4.30
C GLU A 235 -27.63 -13.33 -4.84
N ASP A 236 -26.56 -12.95 -5.56
CA ASP A 236 -25.57 -13.91 -6.05
C ASP A 236 -24.81 -14.54 -4.88
N ASP A 237 -24.34 -13.71 -3.95
CA ASP A 237 -23.68 -14.15 -2.73
C ASP A 237 -24.65 -14.93 -1.83
N LEU A 238 -25.90 -14.48 -1.67
CA LEU A 238 -26.91 -15.22 -0.91
C LEU A 238 -27.13 -16.61 -1.51
N THR A 239 -27.21 -16.72 -2.84
CA THR A 239 -27.38 -17.98 -3.55
C THR A 239 -26.15 -18.87 -3.40
N ALA A 240 -24.95 -18.31 -3.48
CA ALA A 240 -23.68 -18.99 -3.23
C ALA A 240 -23.62 -19.55 -1.79
N ALA A 241 -23.92 -18.74 -0.77
CA ALA A 241 -23.91 -19.14 0.63
C ALA A 241 -24.96 -20.23 0.94
N ARG A 242 -26.13 -20.20 0.29
CA ARG A 242 -27.20 -21.21 0.45
C ARG A 242 -26.78 -22.62 0.00
N LYS A 243 -25.69 -22.76 -0.76
CA LYS A 243 -25.09 -24.07 -1.10
C LYS A 243 -24.37 -24.71 0.10
N SER A 244 -24.06 -23.93 1.13
CA SER A 244 -23.46 -24.42 2.38
C SER A 244 -24.52 -24.99 3.33
N ARG A 245 -24.08 -25.53 4.47
CA ARG A 245 -24.98 -25.96 5.56
C ARG A 245 -25.31 -24.85 6.57
N LEU A 246 -24.78 -23.64 6.34
CA LEU A 246 -24.92 -22.52 7.25
C LEU A 246 -26.28 -21.84 7.09
N SER A 247 -26.73 -21.17 8.15
CA SER A 247 -27.87 -20.27 8.03
C SER A 247 -27.48 -19.06 7.17
N VAL A 248 -28.37 -18.55 6.33
CA VAL A 248 -28.08 -17.43 5.41
C VAL A 248 -29.15 -16.34 5.56
N ALA A 249 -28.72 -15.09 5.63
CA ALA A 249 -29.60 -13.91 5.64
C ALA A 249 -28.97 -12.75 4.87
N THR A 250 -29.77 -11.72 4.58
CA THR A 250 -29.26 -10.48 4.00
C THR A 250 -28.49 -9.67 5.03
N LEU A 251 -27.35 -9.09 4.66
CA LEU A 251 -26.64 -8.11 5.47
C LEU A 251 -27.43 -6.79 5.44
N THR A 252 -27.91 -6.35 6.60
CA THR A 252 -28.72 -5.13 6.75
C THR A 252 -27.94 -4.01 7.43
N ASP A 253 -28.46 -2.79 7.35
CA ASP A 253 -27.91 -1.60 8.00
C ASP A 253 -27.99 -1.65 9.54
N ASP A 254 -28.61 -2.68 10.11
CA ASP A 254 -28.64 -2.92 11.57
C ASP A 254 -27.30 -3.42 12.12
N TYR A 255 -26.31 -3.64 11.25
CA TYR A 255 -24.95 -3.95 11.66
C TYR A 255 -24.40 -2.83 12.55
N ARG A 256 -23.88 -3.20 13.71
CA ARG A 256 -23.24 -2.28 14.64
C ARG A 256 -21.82 -2.71 14.91
N ARG A 257 -20.88 -1.87 14.54
CA ARG A 257 -19.47 -2.05 14.89
C ARG A 257 -19.29 -2.19 16.41
N ALA A 258 -18.43 -3.11 16.84
CA ALA A 258 -18.05 -3.27 18.24
C ALA A 258 -17.17 -2.11 18.71
N SER A 259 -16.89 -2.03 20.01
CA SER A 259 -16.05 -0.97 20.57
C SER A 259 -14.62 -1.02 20.00
N ASP A 260 -13.88 0.09 20.08
CA ASP A 260 -12.48 0.11 19.62
C ASP A 260 -11.61 -0.90 20.39
N SER A 261 -11.91 -1.13 21.67
CA SER A 261 -11.22 -2.14 22.49
C SER A 261 -11.50 -3.60 22.08
N ASP A 262 -12.50 -3.82 21.24
CA ASP A 262 -12.82 -5.14 20.69
C ASP A 262 -12.17 -5.39 19.32
N GLN A 263 -11.69 -4.34 18.65
CA GLN A 263 -11.09 -4.48 17.32
C GLN A 263 -9.66 -5.00 17.41
N LYS A 264 -9.31 -5.92 16.49
CA LYS A 264 -7.93 -6.40 16.29
C LYS A 264 -7.28 -6.84 17.60
N LYS A 265 -8.04 -7.62 18.38
CA LYS A 265 -7.70 -8.01 19.76
C LYS A 265 -6.31 -8.63 19.91
N GLN A 266 -5.82 -9.31 18.89
CA GLN A 266 -4.54 -10.02 18.94
C GLN A 266 -3.34 -9.06 18.92
N LEU A 267 -3.53 -7.81 18.46
CA LEU A 267 -2.50 -6.78 18.53
C LEU A 267 -2.26 -6.28 19.95
N GLN A 268 -3.30 -6.21 20.79
CA GLN A 268 -3.23 -5.62 22.13
C GLN A 268 -2.16 -6.30 22.99
N GLY A 269 -1.32 -5.52 23.65
CA GLY A 269 -0.21 -5.99 24.47
C GLY A 269 0.91 -6.66 23.67
N THR A 270 1.00 -6.43 22.36
CA THR A 270 2.13 -6.87 21.52
C THR A 270 2.91 -5.65 21.01
N PRO A 271 4.19 -5.81 20.62
CA PRO A 271 4.95 -4.72 20.01
C PRO A 271 4.29 -4.12 18.75
N PHE A 272 3.42 -4.88 18.08
CA PHE A 272 2.70 -4.43 16.88
C PHE A 272 1.63 -3.37 17.18
N GLU A 273 1.13 -3.27 18.42
CA GLU A 273 0.07 -2.31 18.81
C GLU A 273 0.50 -0.86 18.59
N GLU A 274 1.78 -0.57 18.76
CA GLU A 274 2.34 0.78 18.64
C GLU A 274 2.59 1.21 17.18
N LEU A 275 2.42 0.29 16.23
CA LEU A 275 2.66 0.58 14.81
C LEU A 275 1.45 1.29 14.19
N LYS A 276 1.74 2.29 13.35
CA LYS A 276 0.75 2.85 12.43
C LYS A 276 0.55 1.88 11.26
N LEU A 277 -0.52 1.09 11.31
CA LEU A 277 -0.87 0.09 10.30
C LEU A 277 -1.98 0.61 9.38
N SER A 278 -1.91 0.27 8.08
CA SER A 278 -3.08 0.39 7.19
C SER A 278 -4.19 -0.58 7.65
N PRO A 279 -5.46 -0.40 7.24
CA PRO A 279 -6.53 -1.34 7.60
C PRO A 279 -6.26 -2.80 7.19
N VAL A 280 -5.64 -3.00 6.02
CA VAL A 280 -5.24 -4.35 5.56
C VAL A 280 -4.07 -4.87 6.39
N GLN A 281 -3.06 -4.04 6.66
CA GLN A 281 -1.95 -4.44 7.55
C GLN A 281 -2.48 -4.83 8.93
N ALA A 282 -3.35 -4.03 9.55
CA ALA A 282 -3.94 -4.33 10.84
C ALA A 282 -4.69 -5.66 10.84
N THR A 283 -5.45 -5.96 9.77
CA THR A 283 -6.15 -7.23 9.60
C THR A 283 -5.18 -8.41 9.54
N LYS A 284 -4.14 -8.30 8.71
CA LYS A 284 -3.16 -9.37 8.50
C LYS A 284 -2.26 -9.57 9.71
N VAL A 285 -1.71 -8.49 10.26
CA VAL A 285 -0.88 -8.54 11.47
C VAL A 285 -1.69 -9.06 12.65
N ASN A 286 -2.95 -8.65 12.84
CA ASN A 286 -3.82 -9.23 13.88
C ASN A 286 -3.99 -10.75 13.74
N SER A 287 -4.02 -11.26 12.51
CA SER A 287 -4.19 -12.68 12.24
C SER A 287 -2.97 -13.53 12.63
N PHE A 288 -1.79 -12.91 12.70
CA PHE A 288 -0.51 -13.62 12.86
C PHE A 288 0.29 -13.19 14.11
N ALA A 289 0.02 -12.02 14.69
CA ALA A 289 0.83 -11.39 15.73
C ALA A 289 1.18 -12.31 16.91
N ARG A 290 0.28 -13.21 17.29
CA ARG A 290 0.45 -14.13 18.43
C ARG A 290 0.72 -15.58 18.04
N THR A 291 0.32 -15.97 16.83
CA THR A 291 0.37 -17.36 16.36
C THR A 291 1.56 -17.63 15.47
N ASN A 292 1.96 -16.64 14.66
CA ASN A 292 3.11 -16.69 13.76
C ASN A 292 3.67 -15.27 13.54
N PRO A 293 4.45 -14.73 14.49
CA PRO A 293 4.97 -13.36 14.40
C PRO A 293 5.80 -13.10 13.14
N GLU A 294 6.52 -14.10 12.63
CA GLU A 294 7.28 -13.98 11.38
C GLU A 294 6.36 -13.70 10.18
N ALA A 295 5.23 -14.40 10.08
CA ALA A 295 4.24 -14.12 9.05
C ALA A 295 3.61 -12.72 9.20
N ALA A 296 3.48 -12.19 10.42
CA ALA A 296 3.06 -10.80 10.64
C ALA A 296 4.09 -9.79 10.11
N LEU A 297 5.40 -10.05 10.28
CA LEU A 297 6.46 -9.17 9.79
C LEU A 297 6.44 -9.01 8.27
N GLU A 298 6.01 -10.03 7.52
CA GLU A 298 5.91 -9.95 6.05
C GLU A 298 4.92 -8.88 5.56
N TRP A 299 3.98 -8.45 6.41
CA TRP A 299 3.00 -7.41 6.08
C TRP A 299 3.46 -6.00 6.45
N LEU A 300 4.62 -5.86 7.07
CA LEU A 300 5.18 -4.60 7.51
C LEU A 300 6.24 -4.10 6.52
N SER A 301 6.37 -2.79 6.42
CA SER A 301 7.46 -2.18 5.68
C SER A 301 8.79 -2.35 6.45
N PRO A 302 9.95 -2.33 5.76
CA PRO A 302 11.24 -2.49 6.45
C PRO A 302 11.44 -1.49 7.61
N SER A 303 11.00 -0.25 7.48
CA SER A 303 11.05 0.76 8.55
C SER A 303 10.15 0.42 9.75
N GLN A 304 8.97 -0.16 9.52
CA GLN A 304 8.11 -0.68 10.60
C GLN A 304 8.79 -1.85 11.32
N VAL A 305 9.37 -2.80 10.57
CA VAL A 305 10.14 -3.93 11.16
C VAL A 305 11.34 -3.42 11.97
N ALA A 306 12.06 -2.42 11.46
CA ALA A 306 13.18 -1.81 12.16
C ALA A 306 12.75 -1.14 13.48
N THR A 307 11.53 -0.59 13.54
CA THR A 307 10.98 0.00 14.76
C THR A 307 10.74 -1.06 15.85
N LEU A 308 10.27 -2.25 15.47
CA LEU A 308 10.05 -3.36 16.41
C LEU A 308 11.33 -3.97 16.99
N ARG A 309 12.48 -3.74 16.35
CA ARG A 309 13.79 -4.27 16.75
C ARG A 309 14.59 -3.33 17.65
N ARG A 310 14.09 -2.12 17.90
CA ARG A 310 14.70 -1.12 18.78
C ARG A 310 14.23 -1.31 20.21
#